data_AF-A0A955C6U1-F1
#
_entry.id   AF-A0A955C6U1-F1
#
_cell.length_a   1.000
_cell.length_b   1.000
_cell.length_c   1.000
_cell.angle_alpha   90.00
_cell.angle_beta   90.00
_cell.angle_gamma   90.00
#
_symmetry.space_group_name_H-M   'P 1'
#
loop_
_entity.id
_entity.type
_entity.pdbx_description
1 polymer ?
#
loop_
_entity_poly.entity_id
_entity_poly.type
_entity_poly.pdbx_seq_one_letter_code
_entity_poly.pdbx_strand_id
1 'polypeptide(L)'
;MTVLAQSTEVRRQDAAFVLPPLDGGASAGVPLMQRVRRGVWRIILRSFLLSYHICVGFAGIIGRRPKAIAADEPVEVLLTGTFYSDNWLNAHVAPLAASPKCRKLLLVTTFDAAPSPDVEIIMPPNWLRKTVGNVPSRLLTFMWTAFKRRPAWVGGFHLLLNGLIAQLVARLSGSRALYFCVGGPMEVLGGGIWAENRLFCRLATPDPKVEASLL
;
A
#
# COMPACT_ATOMS: atom_id res chain seq x y z
N MET A 1 -19.48 45.83 31.35
CA MET A 1 -18.68 45.18 30.29
C MET A 1 -18.89 43.69 30.43
N THR A 2 -19.78 43.17 29.59
CA THR A 2 -20.45 41.88 29.77
C THR A 2 -19.71 40.80 28.97
N VAL A 3 -19.36 39.73 29.67
CA VAL A 3 -18.76 38.51 29.13
C VAL A 3 -19.78 37.79 28.25
N LEU A 4 -19.44 37.58 26.97
CA LEU A 4 -20.16 36.63 26.11
C LEU A 4 -19.22 35.46 25.80
N ALA A 5 -19.41 34.39 26.56
CA ALA A 5 -18.89 33.07 26.25
C ALA A 5 -19.71 32.49 25.09
N GLN A 6 -19.12 32.38 23.91
CA GLN A 6 -19.66 31.56 22.83
C GLN A 6 -19.13 30.13 23.01
N SER A 7 -19.99 29.27 23.55
CA SER A 7 -19.82 27.83 23.58
C SER A 7 -19.91 27.26 22.16
N THR A 8 -18.76 26.93 21.57
CA THR A 8 -18.68 26.10 20.38
C THR A 8 -18.98 24.65 20.75
N GLU A 9 -20.26 24.28 20.74
CA GLU A 9 -20.71 22.90 20.67
C GLU A 9 -20.20 22.29 19.34
N VAL A 10 -19.04 21.63 19.41
CA VAL A 10 -18.55 20.75 18.36
C VAL A 10 -19.47 19.53 18.35
N ARG A 11 -20.51 19.61 17.51
CA ARG A 11 -21.41 18.53 17.16
C ARG A 11 -20.56 17.39 16.59
N ARG A 12 -20.21 16.40 17.43
CA ARG A 12 -19.75 15.07 17.01
C ARG A 12 -20.87 14.47 16.17
N GLN A 13 -20.81 14.69 14.86
CA GLN A 13 -21.48 13.81 13.92
C GLN A 13 -20.67 12.51 13.92
N ASP A 14 -21.07 11.59 14.79
CA ASP A 14 -20.82 10.16 14.60
C ASP A 14 -21.59 9.73 13.34
N ALA A 15 -21.13 10.20 12.18
CA ALA A 15 -21.48 9.60 10.91
C ALA A 15 -20.76 8.24 10.91
N ALA A 16 -21.38 7.24 11.53
CA ALA A 16 -21.07 5.86 11.26
C ALA A 16 -21.00 5.75 9.74
N PHE A 17 -19.81 5.48 9.20
CA PHE A 17 -19.61 5.29 7.78
C PHE A 17 -20.47 4.10 7.37
N VAL A 18 -21.69 4.37 6.92
CA VAL A 18 -22.64 3.33 6.52
C VAL A 18 -22.08 2.71 5.26
N LEU A 19 -21.38 1.59 5.45
CA LEU A 19 -20.91 0.80 4.34
C LEU A 19 -22.12 0.40 3.50
N PRO A 20 -22.05 0.50 2.17
CA PRO A 20 -23.08 -0.07 1.32
C PRO A 20 -23.27 -1.55 1.71
N PRO A 21 -24.52 -2.05 1.75
CA PRO A 21 -24.81 -3.41 2.17
C PRO A 21 -23.90 -4.42 1.45
N LEU A 22 -23.19 -5.23 2.24
CA LEU A 22 -22.26 -6.27 1.76
C LEU A 22 -23.02 -7.39 1.03
N ASP A 23 -24.31 -7.48 1.31
CA ASP A 23 -25.26 -8.39 0.71
C ASP A 23 -25.58 -7.81 -0.67
N GLY A 24 -24.73 -8.13 -1.65
CA GLY A 24 -24.97 -7.79 -3.04
C GLY A 24 -26.41 -8.16 -3.38
N GLY A 25 -27.29 -7.15 -3.41
CA GLY A 25 -28.72 -7.34 -3.47
C GLY A 25 -29.04 -8.34 -4.55
N ALA A 26 -29.84 -9.35 -4.18
CA ALA A 26 -30.32 -10.38 -5.08
C ALA A 26 -31.00 -9.73 -6.28
N SER A 27 -30.20 -9.43 -7.30
CA SER A 27 -30.60 -8.72 -8.49
C SER A 27 -30.94 -9.77 -9.51
N ALA A 28 -32.25 -9.88 -9.75
CA ALA A 28 -32.80 -10.55 -10.91
C ALA A 28 -31.96 -10.23 -12.15
N GLY A 29 -31.58 -11.27 -12.91
CA GLY A 29 -31.07 -11.11 -14.27
C GLY A 29 -29.58 -10.75 -14.46
N VAL A 30 -28.66 -10.98 -13.52
CA VAL A 30 -27.22 -10.81 -13.83
C VAL A 30 -26.83 -11.77 -14.97
N PRO A 31 -26.38 -11.25 -16.14
CA PRO A 31 -26.05 -12.09 -17.30
C PRO A 31 -25.01 -13.14 -16.96
N LEU A 32 -25.15 -14.35 -17.52
CA LEU A 32 -24.25 -15.48 -17.26
C LEU A 32 -22.77 -15.11 -17.42
N MET A 33 -22.45 -14.32 -18.45
CA MET A 33 -21.07 -13.88 -18.73
C MET A 33 -20.49 -13.00 -17.61
N GLN A 34 -21.31 -12.18 -16.95
CA GLN A 34 -20.87 -11.40 -15.79
C GLN A 34 -20.62 -12.30 -14.56
N ARG A 35 -21.43 -13.34 -14.36
CA ARG A 35 -21.23 -14.33 -13.29
C ARG A 35 -19.93 -15.10 -13.49
N VAL A 36 -19.68 -15.57 -14.71
CA VAL A 36 -18.42 -16.24 -15.07
C VAL A 36 -17.22 -15.32 -14.85
N ARG A 37 -17.29 -14.07 -15.33
CA ARG A 37 -16.21 -13.09 -15.15
C ARG A 37 -15.90 -12.84 -13.66
N ARG A 38 -16.93 -12.71 -12.82
CA ARG A 38 -16.76 -12.56 -11.35
C ARG A 38 -16.10 -13.80 -10.74
N GLY A 39 -16.54 -14.99 -11.12
CA GLY A 39 -15.93 -16.24 -10.68
C GLY A 39 -14.44 -16.33 -11.03
N VAL A 40 -14.08 -15.98 -12.26
CA VAL A 40 -12.69 -15.92 -12.73
C VAL A 40 -11.86 -14.95 -11.88
N TRP A 41 -12.34 -13.73 -11.62
CA TRP A 41 -11.62 -12.76 -10.80
C TRP A 41 -11.42 -13.21 -9.35
N ARG A 42 -12.42 -13.87 -8.75
CA ARG A 42 -12.29 -14.47 -7.41
C ARG A 42 -11.20 -15.54 -7.40
N ILE A 43 -11.16 -16.42 -8.40
CA ILE A 43 -10.11 -17.45 -8.51
C ILE A 43 -8.75 -16.78 -8.65
N ILE A 44 -8.61 -15.80 -9.55
CA ILE A 44 -7.34 -15.08 -9.77
C ILE A 44 -6.85 -14.43 -8.46
N LEU A 45 -7.71 -13.70 -7.74
CA LEU A 45 -7.31 -12.99 -6.54
C LEU A 45 -7.00 -13.92 -5.37
N ARG A 46 -7.80 -14.97 -5.18
CA ARG A 46 -7.52 -15.99 -4.16
C ARG A 46 -6.21 -16.71 -4.47
N SER A 47 -5.97 -17.10 -5.72
CA SER A 47 -4.71 -17.71 -6.13
C SER A 47 -3.53 -16.76 -5.94
N PHE A 48 -3.71 -15.48 -6.26
CA PHE A 48 -2.70 -14.45 -6.03
C PHE A 48 -2.34 -14.32 -4.54
N LEU A 49 -3.35 -14.19 -3.65
CA LEU A 49 -3.12 -14.06 -2.21
C LEU A 49 -2.57 -15.34 -1.59
N LEU A 50 -3.03 -16.51 -2.03
CA LEU A 50 -2.45 -17.79 -1.61
C LEU A 50 -0.98 -17.87 -2.01
N SER A 51 -0.66 -17.57 -3.28
CA SER A 51 0.73 -17.55 -3.76
C SER A 51 1.58 -16.55 -2.99
N TYR A 52 1.02 -15.37 -2.69
CA TYR A 52 1.65 -14.36 -1.87
C TYR A 52 2.00 -14.89 -0.46
N HIS A 53 1.04 -15.52 0.23
CA HIS A 53 1.27 -16.08 1.57
C HIS A 53 2.29 -17.20 1.56
N ILE A 54 2.27 -18.08 0.54
CA ILE A 54 3.30 -19.10 0.34
C ILE A 54 4.67 -18.43 0.16
N CYS A 55 4.79 -17.40 -0.68
CA CYS A 55 6.02 -16.66 -0.88
C CYS A 55 6.51 -15.98 0.41
N VAL A 56 5.62 -15.39 1.21
CA VAL A 56 5.96 -14.78 2.50
C VAL A 56 6.43 -15.84 3.50
N GLY A 57 5.75 -16.99 3.56
CA GLY A 57 6.16 -18.12 4.40
C GLY A 57 7.54 -18.64 4.01
N PHE A 58 7.77 -18.87 2.72
CA PHE A 58 9.06 -19.29 2.19
C PHE A 58 10.14 -18.23 2.45
N ALA A 59 9.85 -16.95 2.23
CA ALA A 59 10.75 -15.84 2.56
C ALA A 59 11.03 -15.74 4.07
N GLY A 60 10.14 -16.22 4.94
CA GLY A 60 10.42 -16.35 6.37
C GLY A 60 11.48 -17.40 6.68
N ILE A 61 11.62 -18.42 5.84
CA ILE A 61 12.57 -19.52 6.00
C ILE A 61 13.91 -19.18 5.35
N ILE A 62 13.89 -18.74 4.08
CA ILE A 62 15.10 -18.50 3.28
C ILE A 62 15.57 -17.04 3.32
N GLY A 63 14.73 -16.13 3.81
CA GLY A 63 15.00 -14.70 3.80
C GLY A 63 16.12 -14.31 4.75
N ARG A 64 16.51 -13.05 4.65
CA ARG A 64 17.56 -12.49 5.49
C ARG A 64 16.98 -11.99 6.79
N ARG A 65 17.73 -12.17 7.88
CA ARG A 65 17.37 -11.56 9.16
C ARG A 65 17.43 -10.03 9.03
N PRO A 66 16.47 -9.29 9.61
CA PRO A 66 16.53 -7.84 9.64
C PRO A 66 17.84 -7.35 10.26
N LYS A 67 18.45 -6.32 9.66
CA LYS A 67 19.62 -5.66 10.25
C LYS A 67 19.29 -5.19 11.68
N ALA A 68 20.20 -5.45 12.62
CA ALA A 68 20.15 -4.81 13.93
C ALA A 68 20.41 -3.32 13.77
N ILE A 69 19.57 -2.49 14.36
CA ILE A 69 19.65 -1.02 14.28
C ILE A 69 19.84 -0.55 15.72
N ALA A 70 20.93 0.16 15.98
CA ALA A 70 21.13 0.78 17.30
C ALA A 70 20.09 1.89 17.51
N ALA A 71 19.70 2.14 18.76
CA ALA A 71 18.64 3.10 19.08
C ALA A 71 18.89 4.48 18.46
N ASP A 72 20.15 4.90 18.36
CA ASP A 72 20.56 6.22 17.86
C ASP A 72 21.13 6.24 16.43
N GLU A 73 21.15 5.11 15.72
CA GLU A 73 21.64 5.06 14.34
C GLU A 73 20.60 5.65 13.37
N PRO A 74 20.90 6.73 12.63
CA PRO A 74 20.03 7.21 11.55
C PRO A 74 19.98 6.20 10.41
N VAL A 75 18.79 5.93 9.89
CA VAL A 75 18.54 4.85 8.93
C VAL A 75 18.05 5.32 7.58
N GLU A 76 18.29 4.48 6.57
CA GLU A 76 17.67 4.61 5.27
C GLU A 76 16.30 3.94 5.24
N VAL A 77 15.32 4.65 4.69
CA VAL A 77 13.95 4.18 4.53
C VAL A 77 13.61 4.21 3.04
N LEU A 78 13.21 3.07 2.48
CA LEU A 78 12.79 2.95 1.10
C LEU A 78 11.28 2.83 1.01
N LEU A 79 10.63 3.79 0.36
CA LEU A 79 9.19 3.83 0.22
C LEU A 79 8.76 3.65 -1.22
N THR A 80 7.55 3.16 -1.41
CA THR A 80 6.87 3.15 -2.71
C THR A 80 5.38 3.37 -2.55
N GLY A 81 4.79 4.02 -3.56
CA GLY A 81 3.39 4.40 -3.54
C GLY A 81 2.94 4.90 -4.91
N THR A 82 1.63 5.10 -5.05
CA THR A 82 1.08 5.84 -6.19
C THR A 82 0.77 7.24 -5.69
N PHE A 83 1.55 8.21 -6.14
CA PHE A 83 1.43 9.60 -5.72
C PHE A 83 0.65 10.37 -6.78
N TYR A 84 -0.24 11.26 -6.33
CA TYR A 84 -1.15 12.01 -7.20
C TYR A 84 -0.86 13.51 -7.20
N SER A 85 -0.10 14.01 -6.21
CA SER A 85 0.24 15.42 -6.09
C SER A 85 1.46 15.63 -5.17
N ASP A 86 2.11 16.79 -5.32
CA ASP A 86 3.18 17.22 -4.42
C ASP A 86 2.68 17.44 -2.99
N ASN A 87 1.43 17.90 -2.83
CA ASN A 87 0.83 18.05 -1.51
C ASN A 87 0.78 16.71 -0.76
N TRP A 88 0.51 15.62 -1.46
CA TRP A 88 0.49 14.29 -0.86
C TRP A 88 1.88 13.88 -0.36
N LEU A 89 2.92 14.15 -1.16
CA LEU A 89 4.32 13.93 -0.77
C LEU A 89 4.69 14.78 0.44
N ASN A 90 4.33 16.05 0.45
CA ASN A 90 4.61 16.96 1.56
C ASN A 90 3.90 16.53 2.85
N ALA A 91 2.69 15.98 2.76
CA ALA A 91 1.95 15.54 3.93
C ALA A 91 2.50 14.24 4.55
N HIS A 92 3.05 13.32 3.76
CA HIS A 92 3.41 11.98 4.24
C HIS A 92 4.91 11.68 4.20
N VAL A 93 5.62 12.16 3.19
CA VAL A 93 7.04 11.87 2.96
C VAL A 93 7.92 12.91 3.66
N ALA A 94 7.58 14.20 3.57
CA ALA A 94 8.41 15.25 4.16
C ALA A 94 8.59 15.13 5.69
N PRO A 95 7.55 14.79 6.50
CA PRO A 95 7.73 14.61 7.94
C PRO A 95 8.65 13.43 8.28
N LEU A 96 8.63 12.37 7.47
CA LEU A 96 9.52 11.22 7.63
C LEU A 96 10.97 11.59 7.28
N ALA A 97 11.17 12.31 6.17
CA ALA A 97 12.49 12.76 5.74
C ALA A 97 13.11 13.75 6.74
N ALA A 98 12.30 14.62 7.35
CA ALA A 98 12.73 15.56 8.39
C ALA A 98 13.01 14.91 9.75
N SER A 99 12.74 13.61 9.92
CA SER A 99 13.00 12.91 11.17
C SER A 99 14.50 12.80 11.43
N PRO A 100 15.01 13.10 12.65
CA PRO A 100 16.42 12.91 12.99
C PRO A 100 16.92 11.47 12.85
N LYS A 101 16.00 10.49 12.87
CA LYS A 101 16.30 9.06 12.68
C LYS A 101 16.30 8.66 11.20
N CYS A 102 15.83 9.51 10.29
CA CYS A 102 15.89 9.25 8.87
C CYS A 102 17.17 9.88 8.31
N ARG A 103 18.15 9.05 7.97
CA ARG A 103 19.37 9.53 7.29
C ARG A 103 19.05 9.96 5.86
N LYS A 104 18.20 9.17 5.20
CA LYS A 104 17.85 9.35 3.80
C LYS A 104 16.57 8.60 3.49
N LEU A 105 15.65 9.26 2.80
CA LEU A 105 14.45 8.64 2.29
C LEU A 105 14.63 8.34 0.81
N LEU A 106 14.56 7.06 0.44
CA LEU A 106 14.58 6.61 -0.94
C LEU A 106 13.12 6.43 -1.38
N LEU A 107 12.70 7.13 -2.44
CA LEU A 107 11.33 7.06 -2.91
C LEU A 107 11.25 6.51 -4.32
N VAL A 108 10.70 5.30 -4.47
CA VAL A 108 10.50 4.68 -5.79
C VAL A 108 9.10 5.00 -6.29
N THR A 109 9.03 5.82 -7.35
CA THR A 109 7.79 6.35 -7.91
C THR A 109 7.85 6.50 -9.43
N THR A 110 6.67 6.59 -10.06
CA THR A 110 6.51 6.98 -11.48
C THR A 110 5.94 8.40 -11.62
N PHE A 111 5.63 9.05 -10.51
CA PHE A 111 5.22 10.45 -10.45
C PHE A 111 6.46 11.34 -10.52
N ASP A 112 6.38 12.40 -11.31
CA ASP A 112 7.45 13.39 -11.41
C ASP A 112 7.35 14.33 -10.21
N ALA A 113 8.24 14.14 -9.24
CA ALA A 113 8.23 14.85 -7.97
C ALA A 113 9.37 15.87 -7.94
N ALA A 114 9.12 17.04 -7.37
CA ALA A 114 10.16 18.01 -7.11
C ALA A 114 11.28 17.39 -6.24
N PRO A 115 12.56 17.53 -6.61
CA PRO A 115 13.67 17.04 -5.80
C PRO A 115 13.67 17.70 -4.41
N SER A 116 14.00 16.92 -3.38
CA SER A 116 14.27 17.40 -2.03
C SER A 116 15.60 16.83 -1.54
N PRO A 117 16.44 17.59 -0.81
CA PRO A 117 17.75 17.13 -0.37
C PRO A 117 17.69 15.84 0.47
N ASP A 118 16.62 15.64 1.24
CA ASP A 118 16.45 14.50 2.14
C ASP A 118 15.70 13.31 1.49
N VAL A 119 15.25 13.48 0.23
CA VAL A 119 14.49 12.49 -0.53
C VAL A 119 15.14 12.19 -1.88
N GLU A 120 15.71 11.00 -2.04
CA GLU A 120 16.20 10.50 -3.33
C GLU A 120 15.05 9.86 -4.11
N ILE A 121 14.60 10.52 -5.17
CA ILE A 121 13.60 10.00 -6.10
C ILE A 121 14.25 8.98 -7.04
N ILE A 122 13.73 7.76 -7.06
CA ILE A 122 14.20 6.66 -7.91
C ILE A 122 13.08 6.30 -8.89
N MET A 123 13.27 6.64 -10.16
CA MET A 123 12.30 6.30 -11.20
C MET A 123 12.66 4.97 -11.89
N PRO A 124 11.66 4.15 -12.25
CA PRO A 124 11.90 2.98 -13.09
C PRO A 124 12.35 3.41 -14.49
N PRO A 125 13.27 2.65 -15.12
CA PRO A 125 13.77 2.99 -16.44
C PRO A 125 12.64 2.96 -17.47
N ASN A 126 12.72 3.86 -18.46
CA ASN A 126 11.65 4.07 -19.44
C ASN A 126 11.30 2.80 -20.25
N TRP A 127 12.29 1.96 -20.56
CA TRP A 127 12.04 0.70 -21.27
C TRP A 127 11.16 -0.23 -20.43
N LEU A 128 11.44 -0.35 -19.13
CA LEU A 128 10.68 -1.22 -18.24
C LEU A 128 9.24 -0.73 -18.08
N ARG A 129 9.06 0.60 -17.94
CA ARG A 129 7.74 1.24 -17.91
C ARG A 129 6.94 0.95 -19.18
N LYS A 130 7.58 1.00 -20.35
CA LYS A 130 6.93 0.73 -21.64
C LYS A 130 6.58 -0.76 -21.82
N THR A 131 7.39 -1.68 -21.30
CA THR A 131 7.17 -3.13 -21.49
C THR A 131 6.12 -3.71 -20.55
N VAL A 132 6.18 -3.37 -19.25
CA VAL A 132 5.27 -3.99 -18.25
C VAL A 132 4.24 -3.01 -17.68
N GLY A 133 4.39 -1.70 -17.92
CA GLY A 133 3.52 -0.66 -17.38
C GLY A 133 4.05 -0.04 -16.07
N ASN A 134 3.41 1.05 -15.63
CA ASN A 134 3.90 1.88 -14.52
C ASN A 134 3.96 1.13 -13.17
N VAL A 135 2.89 0.42 -12.78
CA VAL A 135 2.83 -0.27 -11.48
C VAL A 135 3.88 -1.39 -11.35
N PRO A 136 3.93 -2.40 -12.24
CA PRO A 136 4.93 -3.45 -12.11
C PRO A 136 6.35 -2.92 -12.29
N SER A 137 6.60 -1.95 -13.19
CA SER A 137 7.94 -1.35 -13.31
C SER A 137 8.40 -0.68 -12.02
N ARG A 138 7.52 0.06 -11.34
CA ARG A 138 7.78 0.68 -10.03
C ARG A 138 8.11 -0.37 -8.98
N LEU A 139 7.31 -1.44 -8.88
CA LEU A 139 7.50 -2.49 -7.87
C LEU A 139 8.78 -3.30 -8.11
N LEU A 140 9.14 -3.55 -9.38
CA LEU A 140 10.40 -4.19 -9.74
C LEU A 140 11.60 -3.32 -9.39
N THR A 141 11.56 -2.01 -9.69
CA THR A 141 12.61 -1.07 -9.29
C THR A 141 12.71 -0.93 -7.78
N PHE A 142 11.58 -0.96 -7.06
CA PHE A 142 11.54 -0.95 -5.61
C PHE A 142 12.23 -2.19 -5.03
N MET A 143 11.87 -3.37 -5.52
CA MET A 143 12.48 -4.63 -5.13
C MET A 143 13.98 -4.65 -5.42
N TRP A 144 14.40 -4.25 -6.62
CA TRP A 144 15.80 -4.15 -7.00
C TRP A 144 16.58 -3.21 -6.08
N THR A 145 16.02 -2.02 -5.82
CA THR A 145 16.63 -1.02 -4.92
C THR A 145 16.76 -1.58 -3.51
N ALA A 146 15.74 -2.26 -2.99
CA ALA A 146 15.79 -2.88 -1.67
C ALA A 146 16.92 -3.91 -1.56
N PHE A 147 17.11 -4.76 -2.58
CA PHE A 147 18.19 -5.74 -2.59
C PHE A 147 19.58 -5.12 -2.72
N LYS A 148 19.71 -4.06 -3.53
CA LYS A 148 20.98 -3.38 -3.80
C LYS A 148 21.42 -2.49 -2.64
N ARG A 149 20.52 -1.65 -2.12
CA ARG A 149 20.81 -0.67 -1.06
C ARG A 149 20.67 -1.25 0.34
N ARG A 150 19.82 -2.27 0.52
CA ARG A 150 19.49 -2.87 1.82
C ARG A 150 19.14 -1.81 2.88
N PRO A 151 18.13 -0.98 2.60
CA PRO A 151 17.67 0.02 3.57
C PRO A 151 17.20 -0.68 4.85
N ALA A 152 17.22 0.02 5.97
CA ALA A 152 16.82 -0.58 7.24
C ALA A 152 15.31 -0.85 7.27
N TRP A 153 14.54 0.01 6.60
CA TRP A 153 13.10 -0.11 6.42
C TRP A 153 12.72 -0.06 4.94
N VAL A 154 11.75 -0.88 4.57
CA VAL A 154 11.05 -0.80 3.28
C VAL A 154 9.55 -0.68 3.53
N GLY A 155 8.86 0.13 2.73
CA GLY A 155 7.46 0.42 2.98
C GLY A 155 6.63 0.74 1.77
N GLY A 156 5.32 0.50 1.93
CA GLY A 156 4.32 0.75 0.91
C GLY A 156 3.20 1.65 1.43
N PHE A 157 2.81 2.63 0.62
CA PHE A 157 1.57 3.38 0.82
C PHE A 157 0.40 2.62 0.21
N HIS A 158 -0.68 2.41 0.96
CA HIS A 158 -1.74 1.43 0.68
C HIS A 158 -1.29 -0.03 0.82
N LEU A 159 -2.17 -0.85 1.37
CA LEU A 159 -1.92 -2.25 1.67
C LEU A 159 -1.82 -3.02 0.36
N LEU A 160 -2.84 -2.83 -0.48
CA LEU A 160 -3.03 -3.57 -1.71
C LEU A 160 -1.90 -3.25 -2.70
N LEU A 161 -1.18 -4.31 -3.07
CA LEU A 161 0.07 -4.30 -3.86
C LEU A 161 1.27 -3.68 -3.14
N ASN A 162 1.22 -2.42 -2.70
CA ASN A 162 2.41 -1.74 -2.17
C ASN A 162 2.84 -2.32 -0.81
N GLY A 163 1.93 -2.37 0.17
CA GLY A 163 2.19 -2.94 1.49
C GLY A 163 2.51 -4.44 1.42
N LEU A 164 1.74 -5.21 0.63
CA LEU A 164 1.99 -6.64 0.44
C LEU A 164 3.41 -6.90 -0.10
N ILE A 165 3.80 -6.20 -1.17
CA ILE A 165 5.14 -6.34 -1.76
C ILE A 165 6.22 -5.83 -0.81
N ALA A 166 6.01 -4.71 -0.10
CA ALA A 166 6.97 -4.23 0.90
C ALA A 166 7.24 -5.29 1.99
N GLN A 167 6.20 -5.96 2.49
CA GLN A 167 6.34 -7.03 3.47
C GLN A 167 7.16 -8.22 2.94
N LEU A 168 6.88 -8.66 1.70
CA LEU A 168 7.63 -9.74 1.07
C LEU A 168 9.09 -9.34 0.83
N VAL A 169 9.32 -8.17 0.24
CA VAL A 169 10.64 -7.64 -0.07
C VAL A 169 11.47 -7.46 1.19
N ALA A 170 10.88 -6.99 2.30
CA ALA A 170 11.57 -6.82 3.58
C ALA A 170 12.22 -8.13 4.05
N ARG A 171 11.47 -9.24 4.02
CA ARG A 171 11.97 -10.56 4.41
C ARG A 171 13.13 -11.02 3.52
N LEU A 172 13.03 -10.78 2.21
CA LEU A 172 14.06 -11.18 1.27
C LEU A 172 15.31 -10.28 1.34
N SER A 173 15.15 -8.98 1.55
CA SER A 173 16.26 -8.01 1.58
C SER A 173 16.99 -7.97 2.92
N GLY A 174 16.36 -8.42 4.01
CA GLY A 174 16.86 -8.25 5.38
C GLY A 174 16.52 -6.87 5.95
N SER A 175 15.43 -6.29 5.48
CA SER A 175 14.89 -5.01 5.96
C SER A 175 13.71 -5.26 6.89
N ARG A 176 13.30 -4.24 7.63
CA ARG A 176 12.02 -4.22 8.34
C ARG A 176 10.92 -3.69 7.40
N ALA A 177 9.69 -4.18 7.56
CA ALA A 177 8.56 -3.75 6.74
C ALA A 177 7.73 -2.68 7.46
N LEU A 178 7.20 -1.72 6.71
CA LEU A 178 6.19 -0.77 7.18
C LEU A 178 5.09 -0.58 6.12
N TYR A 179 3.91 -0.21 6.58
CA TYR A 179 2.75 0.05 5.73
C TYR A 179 2.04 1.31 6.23
N PHE A 180 1.68 2.19 5.31
CA PHE A 180 0.87 3.37 5.60
C PHE A 180 -0.57 3.13 5.17
N CYS A 181 -1.47 3.05 6.15
CA CYS A 181 -2.91 2.92 5.95
C CYS A 181 -3.50 4.26 5.54
N VAL A 182 -3.71 4.46 4.23
CA VAL A 182 -4.22 5.71 3.67
C VAL A 182 -5.70 5.58 3.33
N GLY A 183 -6.12 4.44 2.77
CA GLY A 183 -7.52 4.15 2.42
C GLY A 183 -8.37 3.64 3.59
N GLY A 184 -7.81 3.54 4.80
CA GLY A 184 -8.53 3.09 5.98
C GLY A 184 -9.05 1.64 5.86
N PRO A 185 -10.16 1.31 6.55
CA PRO A 185 -10.74 -0.04 6.53
C PRO A 185 -11.11 -0.54 5.13
N MET A 186 -11.37 0.36 4.18
CA MET A 186 -11.77 0.01 2.81
C MET A 186 -10.70 -0.75 2.04
N GLU A 187 -9.44 -0.69 2.49
CA GLU A 187 -8.35 -1.48 1.91
C GLU A 187 -8.49 -2.99 2.17
N VAL A 188 -9.30 -3.37 3.17
CA VAL A 188 -9.51 -4.78 3.56
C VAL A 188 -10.97 -5.19 3.44
N LEU A 189 -11.91 -4.35 3.90
CA LEU A 189 -13.33 -4.68 3.97
C LEU A 189 -13.91 -5.08 2.61
N GLY A 190 -14.71 -6.15 2.61
CA GLY A 190 -15.25 -6.79 1.42
C GLY A 190 -14.20 -7.49 0.55
N GLY A 191 -12.95 -7.61 1.02
CA GLY A 191 -11.81 -8.01 0.21
C GLY A 191 -11.25 -6.86 -0.62
N GLY A 192 -11.25 -5.63 -0.08
CA GLY A 192 -10.66 -4.45 -0.72
C GLY A 192 -11.41 -3.96 -1.96
N ILE A 193 -12.67 -4.35 -2.15
CA ILE A 193 -13.44 -4.01 -3.36
C ILE A 193 -13.72 -2.52 -3.51
N TRP A 194 -13.72 -1.83 -2.38
CA TRP A 194 -13.97 -0.40 -2.25
C TRP A 194 -12.69 0.42 -2.21
N ALA A 195 -11.53 -0.23 -2.21
CA ALA A 195 -10.27 0.47 -2.29
C ALA A 195 -10.09 1.08 -3.69
N GLU A 196 -9.22 2.08 -3.81
CA GLU A 196 -8.95 2.75 -5.10
C GLU A 196 -8.15 1.88 -6.09
N ASN A 197 -7.88 0.62 -5.76
CA ASN A 197 -7.04 -0.25 -6.57
C ASN A 197 -7.85 -1.00 -7.65
N ARG A 198 -7.49 -0.76 -8.91
CA ARG A 198 -8.19 -1.33 -10.08
C ARG A 198 -8.26 -2.86 -10.08
N LEU A 199 -7.38 -3.57 -9.38
CA LEU A 199 -7.33 -5.03 -9.38
C LEU A 199 -8.45 -5.64 -8.52
N PHE A 200 -8.65 -5.15 -7.29
CA PHE A 200 -9.61 -5.75 -6.35
C PHE A 200 -11.03 -5.22 -6.58
N CYS A 201 -11.20 -4.02 -7.13
CA CYS A 201 -12.51 -3.55 -7.63
C CYS A 201 -13.16 -4.51 -8.66
N ARG A 202 -12.37 -5.37 -9.34
CA ARG A 202 -12.89 -6.34 -10.31
C ARG A 202 -13.63 -7.53 -9.67
N LEU A 203 -13.53 -7.72 -8.36
CA LEU A 203 -14.37 -8.67 -7.61
C LEU A 203 -15.86 -8.37 -7.77
N ALA A 204 -16.21 -7.08 -7.92
CA ALA A 204 -17.57 -6.53 -8.07
C ALA A 204 -18.57 -6.89 -6.94
N THR A 205 -18.17 -7.73 -5.99
CA THR A 205 -18.96 -8.23 -4.85
C THR A 205 -17.98 -8.65 -3.75
N PRO A 206 -18.35 -8.53 -2.46
CA PRO A 206 -17.50 -8.97 -1.38
C PRO A 206 -17.05 -10.42 -1.48
N ASP A 207 -15.83 -10.70 -1.04
CA ASP A 207 -15.29 -12.06 -0.91
C ASP A 207 -14.62 -12.25 0.47
N PRO A 208 -15.29 -12.92 1.42
CA PRO A 208 -14.76 -13.11 2.78
C PRO A 208 -13.42 -13.84 2.83
N LYS A 209 -13.11 -14.70 1.84
CA LYS A 209 -11.81 -15.40 1.80
C LYS A 209 -10.68 -14.45 1.41
N VAL A 210 -10.97 -13.51 0.50
CA VAL A 210 -10.01 -12.48 0.10
C VAL A 210 -9.80 -11.51 1.27
N GLU A 211 -10.88 -11.07 1.91
CA GLU A 211 -10.83 -10.21 3.11
C GLU A 211 -9.99 -10.84 4.23
N ALA A 212 -10.30 -12.09 4.61
CA ALA A 212 -9.55 -12.81 5.64
C ALA A 212 -8.07 -13.01 5.29
N SER A 213 -7.72 -13.04 3.99
CA SER A 213 -6.33 -13.17 3.55
C SER A 213 -5.55 -11.85 3.59
N LEU A 214 -6.22 -10.71 3.80
CA LEU A 214 -5.62 -9.38 3.91
C LEU A 214 -5.42 -8.93 5.36
N LEU A 215 -5.97 -9.69 6.32
CA LEU A 215 -5.82 -9.51 7.77
C LEU A 215 -4.67 -10.38 8.29
#